data_AF-A0A0G0AQX0-F1
#
_entry.id   AF-A0A0G0AQX0-F1
#
_cell.length_a   1.000
_cell.length_b   1.000
_cell.length_c   1.000
_cell.angle_alpha   90.00
_cell.angle_beta   90.00
_cell.angle_gamma   90.00
#
_symmetry.space_group_name_H-M   'P 1'
#
loop_
_entity.id
_entity.type
_entity.pdbx_description
1 polymer ?
#
loop_
_entity_poly.entity_id
_entity_poly.type
_entity_poly.pdbx_seq_one_letter_code
_entity_poly.pdbx_strand_id
1 'polypeptide(L)'
;MKNKIFIGALAVAFAALLWSLDGTFLRPQLFALPSTLLVLLEHTLGFVVLAPFLWIFRAQLKLITKKQWLTIFWVALFGGALGTTFMTKALFLTGFKDISVVILLQKFQPIFAITLAVIMLKERFPRRFYFYSIVAIIGGYFVTFKDPTTISSIASTSYLIAIYSLLAAFAWGSSTTFGKYSIKNINYGLLAALRFGFTVLIMLIPAYKYLSNLNTVNSAQWSTLVVIVFTSGALAMYLYYYGLKKIPASLATLCELAWPVSAVIFDYFLNHNVLSATQIVGGFVLIASIYKVTTLNRNHTISGTVENGQGQGQNIGMRTANLDIALANKLPQGLYTCNVQYDNNNYSGLLYYGYNSISKKDSLEVHLFNFSGDLYGKTITATTDRYLRLPKKFSNTKDLMEQIKKDLKNV
;
A
#
# COMPACT_ATOMS: atom_id res chain seq x y z
N MET A 1 -4.89 -17.35 8.53
CA MET A 1 -4.44 -15.94 8.38
C MET A 1 -3.36 -15.71 7.32
N LYS A 2 -2.33 -16.59 7.16
CA LYS A 2 -1.27 -16.47 6.11
C LYS A 2 -1.80 -16.18 4.70
N ASN A 3 -2.96 -16.73 4.36
CA ASN A 3 -3.57 -16.55 3.05
C ASN A 3 -4.02 -15.09 2.79
N LYS A 4 -4.44 -14.34 3.83
CA LYS A 4 -5.08 -13.01 3.65
C LYS A 4 -4.11 -11.93 3.15
N ILE A 5 -2.88 -11.88 3.67
CA ILE A 5 -1.87 -10.88 3.25
C ILE A 5 -1.39 -11.18 1.83
N PHE A 6 -1.12 -12.45 1.53
CA PHE A 6 -0.67 -12.85 0.21
C PHE A 6 -1.76 -12.63 -0.86
N ILE A 7 -3.01 -13.03 -0.56
CA ILE A 7 -4.17 -12.72 -1.42
C ILE A 7 -4.34 -11.21 -1.60
N GLY A 8 -4.14 -10.42 -0.54
CA GLY A 8 -4.23 -8.97 -0.61
C GLY A 8 -3.15 -8.35 -1.51
N ALA A 9 -1.90 -8.79 -1.36
CA ALA A 9 -0.77 -8.37 -2.17
C ALA A 9 -0.96 -8.76 -3.65
N LEU A 10 -1.40 -9.99 -3.92
CA LEU A 10 -1.73 -10.45 -5.27
C LEU A 10 -2.86 -9.62 -5.90
N ALA A 11 -3.90 -9.27 -5.15
CA ALA A 11 -4.99 -8.46 -5.68
C ALA A 11 -4.52 -7.04 -6.06
N VAL A 12 -3.65 -6.41 -5.24
CA VAL A 12 -3.05 -5.12 -5.58
C VAL A 12 -2.11 -5.23 -6.77
N ALA A 13 -1.25 -6.25 -6.80
CA ALA A 13 -0.35 -6.48 -7.93
C ALA A 13 -1.15 -6.70 -9.22
N PHE A 14 -2.21 -7.50 -9.19
CA PHE A 14 -3.08 -7.75 -10.34
C PHE A 14 -3.82 -6.49 -10.81
N ALA A 15 -4.33 -5.66 -9.89
CA ALA A 15 -4.87 -4.35 -10.24
C ALA A 15 -3.82 -3.47 -10.94
N ALA A 16 -2.57 -3.50 -10.47
CA ALA A 16 -1.45 -2.79 -11.09
C ALA A 16 -1.11 -3.33 -12.48
N LEU A 17 -1.25 -4.65 -12.73
CA LEU A 17 -1.10 -5.19 -14.09
C LEU A 17 -2.15 -4.61 -15.03
N LEU A 18 -3.41 -4.52 -14.59
CA LEU A 18 -4.50 -3.94 -15.38
C LEU A 18 -4.26 -2.46 -15.72
N TRP A 19 -3.65 -1.68 -14.81
CA TRP A 19 -3.26 -0.29 -15.10
C TRP A 19 -2.19 -0.15 -16.19
N SER A 20 -1.44 -1.20 -16.50
CA SER A 20 -0.44 -1.15 -17.59
C SER A 20 -1.05 -1.20 -18.97
N LEU A 21 -2.22 -1.85 -19.09
CA LEU A 21 -2.99 -1.84 -20.33
C LEU A 21 -3.40 -0.42 -20.72
N ASP A 22 -3.79 0.39 -19.72
CA ASP A 22 -4.26 1.74 -19.94
C ASP A 22 -3.18 2.67 -20.49
N GLY A 23 -2.10 2.87 -19.72
CA GLY A 23 -1.04 3.81 -20.10
C GLY A 23 -0.31 3.42 -21.39
N THR A 24 -0.21 2.12 -21.68
CA THR A 24 0.56 1.61 -22.83
C THR A 24 -0.27 1.45 -24.09
N PHE A 25 -1.55 1.03 -24.01
CA PHE A 25 -2.32 0.64 -25.21
C PHE A 25 -3.65 1.37 -25.37
N LEU A 26 -4.39 1.63 -24.28
CA LEU A 26 -5.75 2.17 -24.37
C LEU A 26 -5.73 3.71 -24.43
N ARG A 27 -5.02 4.35 -23.50
CA ARG A 27 -4.94 5.81 -23.39
C ARG A 27 -4.36 6.53 -24.62
N PRO A 28 -3.38 5.98 -25.36
CA PRO A 28 -2.92 6.59 -26.62
C PRO A 28 -4.05 6.78 -27.65
N GLN A 29 -5.05 5.90 -27.67
CA GLN A 29 -6.19 5.99 -28.59
C GLN A 29 -7.14 7.15 -28.26
N LEU A 30 -7.00 7.72 -27.06
CA LEU A 30 -7.83 8.81 -26.54
C LEU A 30 -7.08 10.15 -26.54
N PHE A 31 -5.88 10.21 -27.13
CA PHE A 31 -5.00 11.39 -27.12
C PHE A 31 -5.63 12.65 -27.76
N ALA A 32 -6.59 12.48 -28.67
CA ALA A 32 -7.31 13.59 -29.28
C ALA A 32 -8.29 14.32 -28.33
N LEU A 33 -8.66 13.70 -27.20
CA LEU A 33 -9.62 14.27 -26.26
C LEU A 33 -8.90 15.17 -25.23
N PRO A 34 -9.53 16.25 -24.76
CA PRO A 34 -9.01 17.00 -23.62
C PRO A 34 -8.85 16.10 -22.39
N SER A 35 -7.69 16.15 -21.73
CA SER A 35 -7.39 15.26 -20.60
C SER A 35 -8.38 15.36 -19.43
N THR A 36 -8.90 16.57 -19.16
CA THR A 36 -9.93 16.79 -18.13
C THR A 36 -11.28 16.18 -18.49
N LEU A 37 -11.66 16.22 -19.78
CA LEU A 37 -12.88 15.56 -20.26
C LEU A 37 -12.73 14.04 -20.19
N LEU A 38 -11.57 13.53 -20.63
CA LEU A 38 -11.26 12.11 -20.58
C LEU A 38 -11.38 11.55 -19.15
N VAL A 39 -10.78 12.23 -18.17
CA VAL A 39 -10.87 11.82 -16.76
C VAL A 39 -12.31 11.87 -16.25
N LEU A 40 -13.11 12.88 -16.64
CA LEU A 40 -14.53 12.94 -16.29
C LEU A 40 -15.29 11.73 -16.86
N LEU A 41 -15.10 11.41 -18.14
CA LEU A 41 -15.78 10.30 -18.81
C LEU A 41 -15.44 8.95 -18.18
N GLU A 42 -14.15 8.66 -17.98
CA GLU A 42 -13.67 7.42 -17.35
C GLU A 42 -14.29 7.22 -15.96
N HIS A 43 -14.30 8.28 -15.13
CA HIS A 43 -14.85 8.19 -13.78
C HIS A 43 -16.38 8.17 -13.78
N THR A 44 -17.04 8.78 -14.75
CA THR A 44 -18.50 8.72 -14.89
C THR A 44 -18.94 7.31 -15.23
N LEU A 45 -18.35 6.71 -16.27
CA LEU A 45 -18.66 5.33 -16.65
C LEU A 45 -18.28 4.33 -15.54
N GLY A 46 -17.12 4.52 -14.91
CA GLY A 46 -16.73 3.70 -13.76
C GLY A 46 -17.66 3.86 -12.56
N PHE A 47 -18.18 5.07 -12.31
CA PHE A 47 -19.18 5.30 -11.26
C PHE A 47 -20.48 4.55 -11.57
N VAL A 48 -20.96 4.56 -12.82
CA VAL A 48 -22.16 3.81 -13.21
C VAL A 48 -22.01 2.32 -12.89
N VAL A 49 -20.85 1.73 -13.20
CA VAL A 49 -20.56 0.31 -12.89
C VAL A 49 -20.49 0.05 -11.38
N LEU A 50 -19.97 0.99 -10.59
CA LEU A 50 -19.79 0.82 -9.15
C LEU A 50 -20.97 1.29 -8.30
N ALA A 51 -21.89 2.08 -8.87
CA ALA A 51 -23.05 2.65 -8.18
C ALA A 51 -23.92 1.61 -7.45
N PRO A 52 -24.13 0.38 -7.96
CA PRO A 52 -24.85 -0.65 -7.22
C PRO A 52 -24.29 -0.92 -5.82
N PHE A 53 -22.97 -0.75 -5.60
CA PHE A 53 -22.36 -0.93 -4.28
C PHE A 53 -22.79 0.13 -3.26
N LEU A 54 -23.17 1.34 -3.69
CA LEU A 54 -23.77 2.35 -2.81
C LEU A 54 -25.08 1.84 -2.22
N TRP A 55 -25.92 1.21 -3.06
CA TRP A 55 -27.20 0.67 -2.64
C TRP A 55 -27.05 -0.60 -1.79
N ILE A 56 -26.23 -1.55 -2.26
CA ILE A 56 -25.98 -2.84 -1.58
C ILE A 56 -25.43 -2.60 -0.17
N PHE A 57 -24.48 -1.67 -0.02
CA PHE A 57 -23.82 -1.39 1.26
C PHE A 57 -24.29 -0.08 1.92
N ARG A 58 -25.48 0.43 1.57
CA ARG A 58 -26.01 1.71 2.07
C ARG A 58 -26.04 1.83 3.60
N ALA A 59 -26.27 0.71 4.31
CA ALA A 59 -26.26 0.70 5.77
C ALA A 59 -24.89 1.09 6.34
N GLN A 60 -23.80 0.75 5.65
CA GLN A 60 -22.43 1.07 6.08
C GLN A 60 -22.08 2.55 5.89
N LEU A 61 -22.84 3.32 5.11
CA LEU A 61 -22.65 4.78 5.01
C LEU A 61 -22.80 5.47 6.37
N LYS A 62 -23.67 4.95 7.23
CA LYS A 62 -23.87 5.44 8.60
C LYS A 62 -22.68 5.18 9.53
N LEU A 63 -21.79 4.24 9.17
CA LEU A 63 -20.58 3.90 9.94
C LEU A 63 -19.39 4.81 9.60
N ILE A 64 -19.50 5.64 8.56
CA ILE A 64 -18.42 6.50 8.10
C ILE A 64 -18.32 7.72 9.04
N THR A 65 -17.19 7.81 9.74
CA THR A 65 -16.90 8.96 10.61
C THR A 65 -16.61 10.23 9.81
N LYS A 66 -16.71 11.42 10.44
CA LYS A 66 -16.34 12.70 9.80
C LYS A 66 -14.91 12.69 9.24
N LYS A 67 -13.96 12.12 9.99
CA LYS A 67 -12.57 11.96 9.53
C LYS A 67 -12.48 11.05 8.31
N GLN A 68 -13.24 9.96 8.27
CA GLN A 68 -13.27 9.09 7.10
C GLN A 68 -13.86 9.80 5.88
N TRP A 69 -14.95 10.57 6.01
CA TRP A 69 -15.47 11.38 4.91
C TRP A 69 -14.41 12.33 4.32
N LEU A 70 -13.64 13.01 5.17
CA LEU A 70 -12.53 13.85 4.72
C LEU A 70 -11.47 13.05 3.95
N THR A 71 -11.09 11.87 4.44
CA THR A 71 -10.12 11.01 3.73
C THR A 71 -10.68 10.41 2.43
N ILE A 72 -11.99 10.12 2.36
CA ILE A 72 -12.65 9.64 1.13
C ILE A 72 -12.65 10.76 0.09
N PHE A 73 -12.96 11.99 0.49
CA PHE A 73 -12.86 13.15 -0.38
C PHE A 73 -11.42 13.37 -0.85
N TRP A 74 -10.42 13.26 0.05
CA TRP A 74 -9.00 13.34 -0.32
C TRP A 74 -8.64 12.29 -1.37
N VAL A 75 -9.09 11.06 -1.19
CA VAL A 75 -8.88 9.94 -2.11
C VAL A 75 -9.51 10.22 -3.47
N ALA A 76 -10.70 10.82 -3.52
CA ALA A 76 -11.35 11.21 -4.76
C ALA A 76 -10.63 12.39 -5.46
N LEU A 77 -10.19 13.37 -4.69
CA LEU A 77 -9.48 14.55 -5.18
C LEU A 77 -8.08 14.21 -5.69
N PHE A 78 -7.23 13.62 -4.86
CA PHE A 78 -5.85 13.31 -5.24
C PHE A 78 -5.76 12.01 -6.04
N GLY A 79 -6.49 10.98 -5.65
CA GLY A 79 -6.46 9.69 -6.34
C GLY A 79 -7.15 9.69 -7.69
N GLY A 80 -8.39 10.21 -7.74
CA GLY A 80 -9.22 10.18 -8.93
C GLY A 80 -9.04 11.39 -9.83
N ALA A 81 -9.22 12.61 -9.30
CA ALA A 81 -9.22 13.83 -10.12
C ALA A 81 -7.80 14.29 -10.50
N LEU A 82 -7.02 14.76 -9.51
CA LEU A 82 -5.72 15.38 -9.73
C LEU A 82 -4.68 14.39 -10.23
N GLY A 83 -4.53 13.23 -9.58
CA GLY A 83 -3.54 12.22 -9.96
C GLY A 83 -3.72 11.74 -11.41
N THR A 84 -4.94 11.37 -11.78
CA THR A 84 -5.25 10.92 -13.15
C THR A 84 -5.09 12.07 -14.17
N THR A 85 -5.50 13.29 -13.82
CA THR A 85 -5.34 14.46 -14.71
C THR A 85 -3.87 14.80 -14.93
N PHE A 86 -3.05 14.82 -13.87
CA PHE A 86 -1.62 15.11 -13.95
C PHE A 86 -0.88 14.02 -14.75
N MET A 87 -1.18 12.74 -14.49
CA MET A 87 -0.62 11.64 -15.28
C MET A 87 -1.00 11.76 -16.76
N THR A 88 -2.28 11.98 -17.05
CA THR A 88 -2.77 12.10 -18.43
C THR A 88 -2.13 13.28 -19.14
N LYS A 89 -2.03 14.43 -18.46
CA LYS A 89 -1.33 15.61 -19.00
C LYS A 89 0.15 15.34 -19.26
N ALA A 90 0.85 14.68 -18.34
CA ALA A 90 2.26 14.34 -18.52
C ALA A 90 2.46 13.46 -19.74
N LEU A 91 1.67 12.38 -19.89
CA LEU A 91 1.71 11.50 -21.06
C LEU A 91 1.40 12.26 -22.35
N PHE A 92 0.35 13.08 -22.35
CA PHE A 92 -0.07 13.84 -23.54
C PHE A 92 1.00 14.84 -23.99
N LEU A 93 1.68 15.50 -23.06
CA LEU A 93 2.78 16.41 -23.37
C LEU A 93 3.99 15.71 -24.00
N THR A 94 4.17 14.40 -23.79
CA THR A 94 5.20 13.62 -24.50
C THR A 94 4.82 13.25 -25.93
N GLY A 95 3.54 13.41 -26.32
CA GLY A 95 3.01 12.86 -27.56
C GLY A 95 3.16 11.34 -27.68
N PHE A 96 3.30 10.63 -26.54
CA PHE A 96 3.54 9.19 -26.45
C PHE A 96 4.83 8.68 -27.11
N LYS A 97 5.83 9.54 -27.35
CA LYS A 97 7.13 9.14 -27.91
C LYS A 97 8.13 8.71 -26.84
N ASP A 98 8.31 9.54 -25.81
CA ASP A 98 9.28 9.33 -24.71
C ASP A 98 8.59 9.28 -23.34
N ILE A 99 7.69 8.30 -23.15
CA ILE A 99 6.93 8.17 -21.90
C ILE A 99 7.78 7.69 -20.71
N SER A 100 8.99 7.17 -20.94
CA SER A 100 9.86 6.57 -19.93
C SER A 100 10.16 7.51 -18.75
N VAL A 101 10.29 8.81 -18.99
CA VAL A 101 10.52 9.80 -17.92
C VAL A 101 9.28 9.95 -17.03
N VAL A 102 8.09 9.96 -17.62
CA VAL A 102 6.83 9.96 -16.87
C VAL A 102 6.73 8.70 -16.01
N ILE A 103 6.97 7.53 -16.61
CA ILE A 103 6.95 6.22 -15.94
C ILE A 103 7.96 6.18 -14.78
N LEU A 104 9.17 6.70 -14.99
CA LEU A 104 10.24 6.75 -13.98
C LEU A 104 9.83 7.61 -12.79
N LEU A 105 9.41 8.85 -13.02
CA LEU A 105 9.09 9.77 -11.93
C LEU A 105 7.92 9.25 -11.08
N GLN A 106 7.05 8.44 -11.67
CA GLN A 106 5.96 7.76 -10.98
C GLN A 106 6.44 6.64 -10.04
N LYS A 107 7.66 6.10 -10.25
CA LYS A 107 8.28 5.14 -9.32
C LYS A 107 8.61 5.73 -7.96
N PHE A 108 8.54 7.05 -7.79
CA PHE A 108 8.68 7.72 -6.50
C PHE A 108 7.41 7.67 -5.65
N GLN A 109 6.27 7.24 -6.20
CA GLN A 109 5.01 7.08 -5.45
C GLN A 109 5.17 6.34 -4.10
N PRO A 110 5.91 5.21 -4.00
CA PRO A 110 6.09 4.50 -2.73
C PRO A 110 6.75 5.35 -1.65
N ILE A 111 7.61 6.31 -2.00
CA ILE A 111 8.24 7.19 -1.01
C ILE A 111 7.18 8.05 -0.33
N PHE A 112 6.26 8.64 -1.10
CA PHE A 112 5.16 9.43 -0.56
C PHE A 112 4.20 8.58 0.27
N ALA A 113 3.79 7.42 -0.25
CA ALA A 113 2.87 6.52 0.43
C ALA A 113 3.44 5.95 1.74
N ILE A 114 4.68 5.45 1.73
CA ILE A 114 5.32 4.90 2.94
C ILE A 114 5.51 6.01 3.98
N THR A 115 5.97 7.19 3.58
CA THR A 115 6.18 8.33 4.50
C THR A 115 4.86 8.76 5.14
N LEU A 116 3.81 8.95 4.34
CA LEU A 116 2.49 9.31 4.86
C LEU A 116 1.89 8.19 5.71
N ALA A 117 2.09 6.92 5.37
CA ALA A 117 1.59 5.80 6.17
C ALA A 117 2.28 5.71 7.53
N VAL A 118 3.59 5.98 7.60
CA VAL A 118 4.32 6.06 8.87
C VAL A 118 3.80 7.21 9.75
N ILE A 119 3.52 8.37 9.16
CA ILE A 119 3.06 9.56 9.90
C ILE A 119 1.59 9.44 10.30
N MET A 120 0.72 9.16 9.34
CA MET A 120 -0.75 9.23 9.50
C MET A 120 -1.35 7.94 10.04
N LEU A 121 -0.87 6.78 9.58
CA LEU A 121 -1.39 5.47 9.99
C LEU A 121 -0.57 4.82 11.11
N LYS A 122 0.58 5.43 11.45
CA LYS A 122 1.55 4.89 12.41
C LYS A 122 2.03 3.49 12.00
N GLU A 123 2.11 3.23 10.70
CA GLU A 123 2.71 1.99 10.18
C GLU A 123 4.20 1.98 10.52
N ARG A 124 4.70 0.84 10.99
CA ARG A 124 6.12 0.65 11.31
C ARG A 124 6.56 -0.74 10.88
N PHE A 125 7.74 -0.81 10.32
CA PHE A 125 8.31 -2.05 9.78
C PHE A 125 9.75 -2.24 10.25
N PRO A 126 10.26 -3.49 10.24
CA PRO A 126 11.67 -3.77 10.50
C PRO A 126 12.57 -3.13 9.42
N ARG A 127 13.84 -2.87 9.73
CA ARG A 127 14.81 -2.28 8.78
C ARG A 127 14.88 -2.98 7.43
N ARG A 128 14.73 -4.31 7.43
CA ARG A 128 14.72 -5.14 6.20
C ARG A 128 13.60 -4.75 5.25
N PHE A 129 12.45 -4.30 5.74
CA PHE A 129 11.35 -3.82 4.89
C PHE A 129 11.83 -2.66 4.03
N TYR A 130 12.37 -1.60 4.65
CA TYR A 130 12.85 -0.42 3.94
C TYR A 130 13.98 -0.72 2.96
N PHE A 131 14.89 -1.64 3.32
CA PHE A 131 15.92 -2.11 2.40
C PHE A 131 15.31 -2.71 1.12
N TYR A 132 14.38 -3.66 1.25
CA TYR A 132 13.73 -4.25 0.08
C TYR A 132 12.80 -3.27 -0.65
N SER A 133 12.23 -2.26 0.02
CA SER A 133 11.50 -1.18 -0.64
C SER A 133 12.40 -0.37 -1.58
N ILE A 134 13.61 -0.02 -1.13
CA ILE A 134 14.60 0.68 -1.97
C ILE A 134 15.02 -0.21 -3.14
N VAL A 135 15.33 -1.48 -2.88
CA VAL A 135 15.70 -2.44 -3.93
C VAL A 135 14.56 -2.64 -4.95
N ALA A 136 13.30 -2.63 -4.51
CA ALA A 136 12.14 -2.69 -5.42
C ALA A 136 12.05 -1.44 -6.31
N ILE A 137 12.26 -0.24 -5.77
CA ILE A 137 12.26 1.00 -6.57
C ILE A 137 13.39 0.97 -7.61
N ILE A 138 14.59 0.53 -7.22
CA ILE A 138 15.74 0.36 -8.13
C ILE A 138 15.43 -0.70 -9.20
N GLY A 139 14.82 -1.83 -8.83
CA GLY A 139 14.38 -2.85 -9.79
C GLY A 139 13.38 -2.27 -10.81
N GLY A 140 12.41 -1.47 -10.34
CA GLY A 140 11.45 -0.78 -11.20
C GLY A 140 12.10 0.22 -12.17
N TYR A 141 13.20 0.85 -11.79
CA TYR A 141 14.01 1.67 -12.68
C TYR A 141 14.58 0.82 -13.83
N PHE A 142 15.26 -0.28 -13.52
CA PHE A 142 15.85 -1.16 -14.55
C PHE A 142 14.83 -1.85 -15.46
N VAL A 143 13.60 -2.08 -14.97
CA VAL A 143 12.49 -2.55 -15.84
C VAL A 143 12.08 -1.48 -16.85
N THR A 144 12.11 -0.20 -16.45
CA THR A 144 11.65 0.90 -17.30
C THR A 144 12.64 1.25 -18.41
N PHE A 145 13.95 1.14 -18.15
CA PHE A 145 14.99 1.55 -19.11
C PHE A 145 15.70 0.36 -19.74
N LYS A 146 15.56 0.21 -21.07
CA LYS A 146 16.32 -0.77 -21.87
C LYS A 146 17.82 -0.55 -21.71
N ASP A 147 18.26 0.70 -21.76
CA ASP A 147 19.64 1.13 -21.48
C ASP A 147 19.66 2.02 -20.22
N PRO A 148 20.34 1.61 -19.14
CA PRO A 148 20.43 2.38 -17.90
C PRO A 148 21.18 3.72 -18.06
N THR A 149 21.95 3.91 -19.13
CA THR A 149 22.75 5.11 -19.35
C THR A 149 21.97 6.24 -20.04
N THR A 150 20.75 5.99 -20.51
CA THR A 150 19.89 6.96 -21.21
C THR A 150 19.30 8.05 -20.30
N ILE A 151 19.88 8.29 -19.12
CA ILE A 151 19.53 9.37 -18.18
C ILE A 151 19.64 10.76 -18.85
N SER A 152 20.41 10.87 -19.94
CA SER A 152 20.51 12.08 -20.77
C SER A 152 19.16 12.60 -21.29
N SER A 153 18.13 11.74 -21.42
CA SER A 153 16.77 12.16 -21.82
C SER A 153 16.03 12.97 -20.75
N ILE A 154 16.43 12.87 -19.47
CA ILE A 154 15.85 13.67 -18.38
C ILE A 154 16.27 15.13 -18.54
N ALA A 155 17.50 15.40 -19.00
CA ALA A 155 18.02 16.75 -19.18
C ALA A 155 17.31 17.52 -20.31
N SER A 156 16.81 16.81 -21.33
CA SER A 156 16.03 17.40 -22.43
C SER A 156 14.51 17.40 -22.20
N THR A 157 14.04 16.78 -21.11
CA THR A 157 12.59 16.71 -20.83
C THR A 157 12.08 18.05 -20.30
N SER A 158 10.92 18.48 -20.82
CA SER A 158 10.25 19.69 -20.32
C SER A 158 10.01 19.59 -18.80
N TYR A 159 10.40 20.62 -18.06
CA TYR A 159 10.17 20.73 -16.62
C TYR A 159 8.70 20.48 -16.23
N LEU A 160 7.77 20.83 -17.12
CA LEU A 160 6.33 20.65 -16.90
C LEU A 160 5.92 19.18 -16.86
N ILE A 161 6.51 18.34 -17.72
CA ILE A 161 6.27 16.88 -17.74
C ILE A 161 6.74 16.28 -16.42
N ALA A 162 7.93 16.70 -15.95
CA ALA A 162 8.49 16.21 -14.70
C ALA A 162 7.63 16.61 -13.49
N ILE A 163 7.20 17.87 -13.42
CA ILE A 163 6.32 18.37 -12.34
C ILE A 163 5.00 17.59 -12.32
N TYR A 164 4.32 17.44 -13.46
CA TYR A 164 3.05 16.70 -13.49
C TYR A 164 3.24 15.23 -13.09
N SER A 165 4.33 14.60 -13.50
CA SER A 165 4.62 13.21 -13.14
C SER A 165 4.84 13.06 -11.63
N LEU A 166 5.61 13.96 -11.00
CA LEU A 166 5.83 13.94 -9.55
C LEU A 166 4.57 14.29 -8.75
N LEU A 167 3.76 15.24 -9.24
CA LEU A 167 2.48 15.58 -8.60
C LEU A 167 1.51 14.40 -8.64
N ALA A 168 1.45 13.66 -9.75
CA ALA A 168 0.68 12.43 -9.83
C ALA A 168 1.21 11.35 -8.87
N ALA A 169 2.53 11.17 -8.77
CA ALA A 169 3.15 10.23 -7.85
C ALA A 169 2.78 10.54 -6.39
N PHE A 170 2.82 11.82 -5.99
CA PHE A 170 2.36 12.28 -4.69
C PHE A 170 0.85 12.04 -4.51
N ALA A 171 0.05 12.37 -5.50
CA ALA A 171 -1.41 12.29 -5.42
C ALA A 171 -1.89 10.84 -5.23
N TRP A 172 -1.35 9.89 -6.01
CA TRP A 172 -1.65 8.46 -5.84
C TRP A 172 -1.03 7.87 -4.57
N GLY A 173 0.18 8.28 -4.19
CA GLY A 173 0.81 7.82 -2.95
C GLY A 173 0.05 8.26 -1.69
N SER A 174 -0.42 9.51 -1.67
CA SER A 174 -1.29 10.01 -0.60
C SER A 174 -2.65 9.31 -0.59
N SER A 175 -3.27 9.11 -1.76
CA SER A 175 -4.55 8.40 -1.90
C SER A 175 -4.46 6.94 -1.42
N THR A 176 -3.33 6.26 -1.61
CA THR A 176 -3.08 4.92 -1.05
C THR A 176 -3.18 4.92 0.48
N THR A 177 -2.52 5.89 1.12
CA THR A 177 -2.49 6.03 2.58
C THR A 177 -3.88 6.36 3.14
N PHE A 178 -4.53 7.37 2.59
CA PHE A 178 -5.86 7.79 3.05
C PHE A 178 -6.94 6.75 2.70
N GLY A 179 -6.81 6.06 1.56
CA GLY A 179 -7.68 4.94 1.19
C GLY A 179 -7.61 3.80 2.20
N LYS A 180 -6.41 3.49 2.72
CA LYS A 180 -6.23 2.50 3.80
C LYS A 180 -6.93 2.93 5.09
N TYR A 181 -6.91 4.22 5.42
CA TYR A 181 -7.67 4.76 6.55
C TYR A 181 -9.18 4.63 6.33
N SER A 182 -9.68 5.02 5.14
CA SER A 182 -11.10 5.05 4.83
C SER A 182 -11.74 3.66 4.86
N ILE A 183 -11.05 2.63 4.36
CA ILE A 183 -11.63 1.30 4.11
C ILE A 183 -11.82 0.41 5.36
N LYS A 184 -11.36 0.87 6.53
CA LYS A 184 -11.30 0.04 7.75
C LYS A 184 -12.63 -0.62 8.09
N ASN A 185 -13.72 0.14 8.07
CA ASN A 185 -15.04 -0.28 8.56
C ASN A 185 -16.10 -0.40 7.46
N ILE A 186 -15.71 -0.23 6.19
CA ILE A 186 -16.65 -0.24 5.05
C ILE A 186 -16.22 -1.21 3.96
N ASN A 187 -17.13 -1.60 3.08
CA ASN A 187 -16.85 -2.47 1.96
C ASN A 187 -15.93 -1.79 0.92
N TYR A 188 -15.06 -2.56 0.29
CA TYR A 188 -14.12 -2.08 -0.72
C TYR A 188 -14.81 -1.57 -1.99
N GLY A 189 -15.90 -2.22 -2.43
CA GLY A 189 -16.76 -1.74 -3.51
C GLY A 189 -17.50 -0.46 -3.16
N LEU A 190 -17.93 -0.31 -1.89
CA LEU A 190 -18.55 0.93 -1.41
C LEU A 190 -17.55 2.10 -1.46
N LEU A 191 -16.32 1.90 -0.99
CA LEU A 191 -15.27 2.92 -1.08
C LEU A 191 -14.93 3.26 -2.53
N ALA A 192 -14.83 2.26 -3.41
CA ALA A 192 -14.60 2.49 -4.83
C ALA A 192 -15.72 3.35 -5.45
N ALA A 193 -16.98 3.02 -5.19
CA ALA A 193 -18.13 3.79 -5.68
C ALA A 193 -18.12 5.24 -5.17
N LEU A 194 -17.86 5.44 -3.87
CA LEU A 194 -17.76 6.79 -3.28
C LEU A 194 -16.61 7.60 -3.89
N ARG A 195 -15.43 6.98 -4.08
CA ARG A 195 -14.29 7.62 -4.75
C ARG A 195 -14.69 8.10 -6.14
N PHE A 196 -15.23 7.22 -6.98
CA PHE A 196 -15.61 7.56 -8.35
C PHE A 196 -16.70 8.64 -8.39
N GLY A 197 -17.73 8.51 -7.55
CA GLY A 197 -18.81 9.49 -7.47
C GLY A 197 -18.32 10.89 -7.07
N PHE A 198 -17.49 10.99 -6.03
CA PHE A 198 -16.89 12.29 -5.67
C PHE A 198 -15.93 12.81 -6.74
N THR A 199 -15.17 11.94 -7.40
CA THR A 199 -14.29 12.38 -8.50
C THR A 199 -15.10 12.97 -9.65
N VAL A 200 -16.24 12.38 -10.01
CA VAL A 200 -17.16 12.96 -11.02
C VAL A 200 -17.57 14.37 -10.59
N LEU A 201 -18.06 14.53 -9.36
CA LEU A 201 -18.50 15.85 -8.85
C LEU A 201 -17.36 16.89 -8.89
N ILE A 202 -16.15 16.49 -8.50
CA ILE A 202 -14.96 17.36 -8.54
C ILE A 202 -14.61 17.73 -9.98
N MET A 203 -14.68 16.77 -10.91
CA MET A 203 -14.25 16.94 -12.31
C MET A 203 -15.26 17.71 -13.17
N LEU A 204 -16.53 17.80 -12.77
CA LEU A 204 -17.53 18.61 -13.50
C LEU A 204 -17.08 20.07 -13.68
N ILE A 205 -16.46 20.66 -12.65
CA ILE A 205 -16.02 22.07 -12.69
C ILE A 205 -14.92 22.29 -13.75
N PRO A 206 -13.75 21.62 -13.69
CA PRO A 206 -12.68 21.81 -14.69
C PRO A 206 -13.04 21.26 -16.08
N ALA A 207 -13.96 20.29 -16.17
CA ALA A 207 -14.38 19.71 -17.44
C ALA A 207 -15.49 20.52 -18.15
N TYR A 208 -16.18 21.44 -17.46
CA TYR A 208 -17.33 22.18 -17.99
C TYR A 208 -17.07 22.79 -19.38
N LYS A 209 -15.92 23.46 -19.56
CA LYS A 209 -15.55 24.11 -20.83
C LYS A 209 -15.25 23.15 -21.99
N TYR A 210 -15.13 21.85 -21.71
CA TYR A 210 -14.83 20.81 -22.69
C TYR A 210 -16.04 19.90 -22.96
N LEU A 211 -17.19 20.14 -22.32
CA LEU A 211 -18.38 19.31 -22.51
C LEU A 211 -18.89 19.33 -23.97
N SER A 212 -18.65 20.42 -24.71
CA SER A 212 -18.97 20.50 -26.14
C SER A 212 -18.19 19.48 -26.98
N ASN A 213 -17.01 19.06 -26.55
CA ASN A 213 -16.22 18.01 -27.23
C ASN A 213 -16.84 16.62 -27.11
N LEU A 214 -17.89 16.41 -26.31
CA LEU A 214 -18.61 15.12 -26.26
C LEU A 214 -19.13 14.70 -27.64
N ASN A 215 -19.54 15.67 -28.45
CA ASN A 215 -20.03 15.43 -29.81
C ASN A 215 -18.92 14.97 -30.78
N THR A 216 -17.65 15.11 -30.40
CA THR A 216 -16.49 14.69 -31.21
C THR A 216 -15.97 13.30 -30.83
N VAL A 217 -16.51 12.68 -29.77
CA VAL A 217 -16.08 11.35 -29.34
C VAL A 217 -16.65 10.29 -30.27
N ASN A 218 -15.79 9.62 -31.03
CA ASN A 218 -16.20 8.61 -32.01
C ASN A 218 -16.47 7.22 -31.36
N SER A 219 -17.03 6.30 -32.13
CA SER A 219 -17.39 4.95 -31.65
C SER A 219 -16.21 4.12 -31.16
N ALA A 220 -15.04 4.26 -31.79
CA ALA A 220 -13.82 3.59 -31.36
C ALA A 220 -13.37 4.09 -29.98
N GLN A 221 -13.38 5.41 -29.76
CA GLN A 221 -13.03 6.02 -28.48
C GLN A 221 -14.01 5.63 -27.37
N TRP A 222 -15.32 5.57 -27.66
CA TRP A 222 -16.30 5.03 -26.70
C TRP A 222 -16.03 3.58 -26.34
N SER A 223 -15.68 2.75 -27.33
CA SER A 223 -15.33 1.34 -27.10
C SER A 223 -14.09 1.22 -26.21
N THR A 224 -13.05 2.02 -26.48
CA THR A 224 -11.84 2.08 -25.64
C THR A 224 -12.15 2.52 -24.21
N LEU A 225 -13.02 3.52 -24.02
CA LEU A 225 -13.48 3.95 -22.69
C LEU A 225 -14.18 2.83 -21.91
N VAL A 226 -15.03 2.05 -22.58
CA VAL A 226 -15.70 0.88 -21.96
C VAL A 226 -14.67 -0.17 -21.57
N VAL A 227 -13.69 -0.48 -22.43
CA VAL A 227 -12.61 -1.42 -22.12
C VAL A 227 -11.81 -0.93 -20.90
N ILE A 228 -11.47 0.36 -20.83
CA ILE A 228 -10.81 0.96 -19.66
C ILE A 228 -11.62 0.70 -18.40
N VAL A 229 -12.92 0.98 -18.40
CA VAL A 229 -13.79 0.82 -17.22
C VAL A 229 -13.76 -0.61 -16.67
N PHE A 230 -13.81 -1.62 -17.54
CA PHE A 230 -13.81 -3.03 -17.15
C PHE A 230 -12.42 -3.66 -17.00
N THR A 231 -11.35 -2.89 -17.22
CA THR A 231 -9.97 -3.34 -17.00
C THR A 231 -9.27 -2.47 -15.95
N SER A 232 -8.68 -1.36 -16.36
CA SER A 232 -7.87 -0.44 -15.56
C SER A 232 -8.67 0.55 -14.69
N GLY A 233 -9.96 0.73 -14.96
CA GLY A 233 -10.86 1.65 -14.27
C GLY A 233 -11.53 1.02 -13.05
N ALA A 234 -12.83 0.73 -13.16
CA ALA A 234 -13.65 0.26 -12.05
C ALA A 234 -13.21 -1.12 -11.53
N LEU A 235 -12.89 -2.07 -12.43
CA LEU A 235 -12.45 -3.41 -12.04
C LEU A 235 -11.14 -3.38 -11.26
N ALA A 236 -10.09 -2.75 -11.81
CA ALA A 236 -8.82 -2.61 -11.11
C ALA A 236 -8.99 -1.90 -9.77
N MET A 237 -9.78 -0.84 -9.68
CA MET A 237 -10.00 -0.14 -8.42
C MET A 237 -10.76 -0.97 -7.38
N TYR A 238 -11.71 -1.80 -7.80
CA TYR A 238 -12.38 -2.76 -6.90
C TYR A 238 -11.38 -3.77 -6.31
N LEU A 239 -10.55 -4.37 -7.16
CA LEU A 239 -9.49 -5.32 -6.78
C LEU A 239 -8.43 -4.67 -5.89
N TYR A 240 -8.03 -3.45 -6.24
CA TYR A 240 -7.11 -2.65 -5.47
C TYR A 240 -7.61 -2.45 -4.04
N TYR A 241 -8.85 -1.97 -3.86
CA TYR A 241 -9.41 -1.78 -2.52
C TYR A 241 -9.66 -3.11 -1.79
N TYR A 242 -10.02 -4.17 -2.50
CA TYR A 242 -10.08 -5.52 -1.92
C TYR A 242 -8.73 -5.91 -1.31
N GLY A 243 -7.64 -5.64 -2.02
CA GLY A 243 -6.27 -5.90 -1.57
C GLY A 243 -5.83 -4.98 -0.43
N LEU A 244 -5.99 -3.66 -0.61
CA LEU A 244 -5.63 -2.62 0.37
C LEU A 244 -6.33 -2.82 1.71
N LYS A 245 -7.56 -3.36 1.72
CA LYS A 245 -8.23 -3.71 2.99
C LYS A 245 -7.43 -4.74 3.80
N LYS A 246 -6.71 -5.66 3.15
CA LYS A 246 -6.01 -6.80 3.78
C LYS A 246 -4.53 -6.55 4.09
N ILE A 247 -3.91 -5.56 3.46
CA ILE A 247 -2.48 -5.25 3.63
C ILE A 247 -2.27 -3.79 4.07
N PRO A 248 -1.14 -3.44 4.69
CA PRO A 248 -0.79 -2.05 4.97
C PRO A 248 -0.62 -1.22 3.70
N ALA A 249 -0.79 0.10 3.82
CA ALA A 249 -0.60 1.05 2.71
C ALA A 249 0.82 0.98 2.15
N SER A 250 1.81 0.86 3.05
CA SER A 250 3.23 0.75 2.67
C SER A 250 3.54 -0.51 1.85
N LEU A 251 2.82 -1.61 2.09
CA LEU A 251 2.98 -2.83 1.29
C LEU A 251 2.22 -2.72 -0.03
N ALA A 252 1.01 -2.16 -0.02
CA ALA A 252 0.20 -1.96 -1.22
C ALA A 252 0.96 -1.17 -2.29
N THR A 253 1.54 -0.02 -1.93
CA THR A 253 2.28 0.81 -2.89
C THR A 253 3.50 0.11 -3.51
N LEU A 254 4.11 -0.86 -2.82
CA LEU A 254 5.19 -1.67 -3.39
C LEU A 254 4.65 -2.75 -4.32
N CYS A 255 3.49 -3.35 -4.01
CA CYS A 255 2.81 -4.27 -4.93
C CYS A 255 2.36 -3.55 -6.21
N GLU A 256 2.04 -2.25 -6.14
CA GLU A 256 1.74 -1.43 -7.32
C GLU A 256 2.93 -1.28 -8.28
N LEU A 257 4.16 -1.46 -7.77
CA LEU A 257 5.35 -1.53 -8.63
C LEU A 257 5.37 -2.77 -9.52
N ALA A 258 4.42 -3.70 -9.46
CA ALA A 258 4.30 -4.77 -10.46
C ALA A 258 3.97 -4.24 -11.87
N TRP A 259 3.39 -3.04 -11.96
CA TRP A 259 2.93 -2.43 -13.21
C TRP A 259 3.99 -2.30 -14.33
N PRO A 260 5.25 -1.88 -14.11
CA PRO A 260 6.28 -1.85 -15.15
C PRO A 260 6.59 -3.25 -15.68
N VAL A 261 6.53 -4.27 -14.83
CA VAL A 261 6.82 -5.64 -15.28
C VAL A 261 5.76 -6.11 -16.26
N SER A 262 4.47 -5.88 -15.97
CA SER A 262 3.41 -6.13 -16.95
C SER A 262 3.57 -5.31 -18.22
N ALA A 263 3.97 -4.04 -18.11
CA ALA A 263 4.13 -3.18 -19.27
C ALA A 263 5.15 -3.75 -20.27
N VAL A 264 6.32 -4.20 -19.78
CA VAL A 264 7.34 -4.79 -20.68
C VAL A 264 6.93 -6.18 -21.17
N ILE A 265 6.20 -6.96 -20.36
CA ILE A 265 5.63 -8.24 -20.82
C ILE A 265 4.62 -8.01 -21.95
N PHE A 266 3.72 -7.04 -21.82
CA PHE A 266 2.77 -6.73 -22.88
C PHE A 266 3.46 -6.16 -24.11
N ASP A 267 4.49 -5.32 -23.95
CA ASP A 267 5.30 -4.82 -25.07
C ASP A 267 5.97 -5.98 -25.85
N TYR A 268 6.46 -7.00 -25.16
CA TYR A 268 6.99 -8.21 -25.80
C TYR A 268 5.92 -8.99 -26.59
N PHE A 269 4.76 -9.25 -25.98
CA PHE A 269 3.73 -10.08 -26.63
C PHE A 269 2.95 -9.35 -27.73
N LEU A 270 2.69 -8.04 -27.57
CA LEU A 270 1.84 -7.27 -28.46
C LEU A 270 2.64 -6.51 -29.53
N ASN A 271 3.84 -6.02 -29.20
CA ASN A 271 4.68 -5.27 -30.13
C ASN A 271 5.91 -6.07 -30.62
N HIS A 272 6.09 -7.32 -30.17
CA HIS A 272 7.22 -8.18 -30.53
C HIS A 272 8.60 -7.61 -30.16
N ASN A 273 8.64 -6.68 -29.20
CA ASN A 273 9.88 -6.07 -28.72
C ASN A 273 10.65 -7.00 -27.79
N VAL A 274 11.93 -7.25 -28.07
CA VAL A 274 12.77 -8.09 -27.20
C VAL A 274 13.13 -7.36 -25.91
N LEU A 275 12.98 -8.07 -24.79
CA LEU A 275 13.40 -7.63 -23.46
C LEU A 275 14.94 -7.55 -23.37
N SER A 276 15.47 -6.41 -22.90
CA SER A 276 16.91 -6.31 -22.61
C SER A 276 17.29 -7.08 -21.34
N ALA A 277 18.57 -7.44 -21.21
CA ALA A 277 19.09 -8.11 -20.01
C ALA A 277 18.84 -7.30 -18.73
N THR A 278 18.94 -5.97 -18.81
CA THR A 278 18.67 -5.05 -17.70
C THR A 278 17.21 -5.09 -17.27
N GLN A 279 16.27 -5.16 -18.21
CA GLN A 279 14.84 -5.28 -17.91
C GLN A 279 14.51 -6.62 -17.25
N ILE A 280 15.11 -7.73 -17.71
CA ILE A 280 14.92 -9.06 -17.14
C ILE A 280 15.43 -9.11 -15.70
N VAL A 281 16.68 -8.66 -15.47
CA VAL A 281 17.28 -8.62 -14.13
C VAL A 281 16.49 -7.68 -13.22
N GLY A 282 16.15 -6.48 -13.69
CA GLY A 282 15.33 -5.52 -12.97
C GLY A 282 13.97 -6.10 -12.55
N GLY A 283 13.32 -6.84 -13.46
CA GLY A 283 12.03 -7.48 -13.22
C GLY A 283 12.12 -8.56 -12.13
N PHE A 284 13.15 -9.40 -12.19
CA PHE A 284 13.40 -10.41 -11.15
C PHE A 284 13.68 -9.77 -9.79
N VAL A 285 14.56 -8.77 -9.74
CA VAL A 285 14.90 -8.03 -8.51
C VAL A 285 13.66 -7.39 -7.89
N LEU A 286 12.82 -6.76 -8.72
CA LEU A 286 11.58 -6.13 -8.30
C LEU A 286 10.58 -7.15 -7.73
N ILE A 287 10.28 -8.23 -8.46
CA ILE A 287 9.35 -9.28 -8.00
C ILE A 287 9.87 -9.94 -6.72
N ALA A 288 11.16 -10.29 -6.67
CA ALA A 288 11.77 -10.89 -5.49
C ALA A 288 11.69 -9.95 -4.27
N SER A 289 11.90 -8.65 -4.47
CA SER A 289 11.79 -7.64 -3.42
C SER A 289 10.35 -7.51 -2.91
N ILE A 290 9.35 -7.44 -3.81
CA ILE A 290 7.92 -7.43 -3.46
C ILE A 290 7.54 -8.69 -2.67
N TYR A 291 8.02 -9.86 -3.10
CA TYR A 291 7.80 -11.11 -2.39
C TYR A 291 8.40 -11.07 -0.97
N LYS A 292 9.65 -10.61 -0.84
CA LYS A 292 10.31 -10.49 0.47
C LYS A 292 9.56 -9.55 1.40
N VAL A 293 9.18 -8.34 0.98
CA VAL A 293 8.40 -7.42 1.85
C VAL A 293 7.03 -7.98 2.22
N THR A 294 6.38 -8.72 1.31
CA THR A 294 5.10 -9.38 1.59
C THR A 294 5.24 -10.47 2.67
N THR A 295 6.36 -11.20 2.66
CA THR A 295 6.63 -12.25 3.65
C THR A 295 7.11 -11.72 5.01
N LEU A 296 7.76 -10.55 5.03
CA LEU A 296 8.22 -9.89 6.28
C LEU A 296 7.07 -9.35 7.11
N ASN A 297 5.94 -9.05 6.48
CA ASN A 297 4.78 -8.45 7.11
C ASN A 297 3.77 -9.49 7.64
N ARG A 298 4.22 -10.71 7.94
CA ARG A 298 3.34 -11.79 8.41
C ARG A 298 3.13 -11.68 9.91
N ASN A 299 1.87 -11.81 10.35
CA ASN A 299 1.58 -12.06 11.74
C ASN A 299 2.20 -13.40 12.15
N HIS A 300 2.95 -13.41 13.24
CA HIS A 300 3.57 -14.58 13.81
C HIS A 300 2.71 -15.06 14.98
N THR A 301 2.29 -16.31 14.92
CA THR A 301 1.63 -16.99 16.04
C THR A 301 2.68 -17.83 16.75
N ILE A 302 2.85 -17.57 18.03
CA ILE A 302 3.76 -18.24 18.94
C ILE A 302 2.88 -18.90 20.00
N SER A 303 2.96 -20.21 20.11
CA SER A 303 2.27 -20.97 21.14
C SER A 303 3.32 -21.70 21.97
N GLY A 304 3.27 -21.51 23.29
CA GLY A 304 4.28 -22.03 24.18
C GLY A 304 3.83 -22.05 25.63
N THR A 305 4.46 -22.92 26.40
CA THR A 305 4.29 -22.98 27.85
C THR A 305 5.07 -21.85 28.50
N VAL A 306 4.45 -21.14 29.43
CA VAL A 306 5.09 -20.04 30.15
C VAL A 306 6.12 -20.58 31.12
N GLU A 307 7.35 -20.13 30.95
CA GLU A 307 8.51 -20.50 31.76
C GLU A 307 8.71 -19.54 32.92
N ASN A 308 9.37 -20.03 33.97
CA ASN A 308 9.83 -19.19 35.06
C ASN A 308 10.88 -18.21 34.54
N GLY A 309 10.52 -16.93 34.52
CA GLY A 309 11.46 -15.85 34.24
C GLY A 309 12.19 -15.38 35.49
N GLN A 310 12.99 -14.33 35.35
CA GLN A 310 13.68 -13.68 36.48
C GLN A 310 12.76 -12.74 37.30
N GLY A 311 11.45 -12.73 37.06
CA GLY A 311 10.47 -11.91 37.82
C GLY A 311 10.59 -10.38 37.65
N GLN A 312 11.45 -9.90 36.74
CA GLN A 312 11.87 -8.48 36.69
C GLN A 312 10.77 -7.50 36.30
N GLY A 313 9.85 -7.93 35.42
CA GLY A 313 8.72 -7.11 35.01
C GLY A 313 7.77 -6.76 36.16
N GLN A 314 7.76 -7.57 37.23
CA GLN A 314 6.90 -7.37 38.39
C GLN A 314 7.23 -6.07 39.15
N ASN A 315 8.52 -5.72 39.25
CA ASN A 315 8.98 -4.52 39.97
C ASN A 315 8.64 -3.20 39.27
N ILE A 316 8.26 -3.27 37.99
CA ILE A 316 7.89 -2.11 37.16
C ILE A 316 6.44 -2.16 36.68
N GLY A 317 5.62 -3.06 37.26
CA GLY A 317 4.20 -3.21 36.93
C GLY A 317 3.90 -3.88 35.59
N MET A 318 4.91 -4.47 34.93
CA MET A 318 4.83 -5.11 33.62
C MET A 318 5.06 -6.61 33.75
N ARG A 319 4.13 -7.34 34.37
CA ARG A 319 4.24 -8.82 34.46
C ARG A 319 4.31 -9.42 33.05
N THR A 320 5.42 -10.08 32.72
CA THR A 320 5.64 -10.73 31.42
C THR A 320 5.65 -12.25 31.57
N ALA A 321 4.96 -12.94 30.66
CA ALA A 321 5.08 -14.37 30.45
C ALA A 321 6.30 -14.63 29.56
N ASN A 322 7.27 -15.40 30.07
CA ASN A 322 8.46 -15.78 29.31
C ASN A 322 8.15 -17.07 28.53
N LEU A 323 8.60 -17.13 27.29
CA LEU A 323 8.42 -18.28 26.40
C LEU A 323 9.77 -18.76 25.87
N ASP A 324 9.86 -20.04 25.51
CA ASP A 324 11.05 -20.59 24.84
C ASP A 324 11.37 -19.79 23.58
N ILE A 325 12.61 -19.30 23.53
CA ILE A 325 13.11 -18.50 22.42
C ILE A 325 13.15 -19.26 21.10
N ALA A 326 13.24 -20.59 21.12
CA ALA A 326 13.19 -21.42 19.92
C ALA A 326 11.88 -21.22 19.14
N LEU A 327 10.80 -20.82 19.83
CA LEU A 327 9.51 -20.51 19.22
C LEU A 327 9.55 -19.23 18.37
N ALA A 328 10.55 -18.36 18.54
CA ALA A 328 10.75 -17.13 17.77
C ALA A 328 11.47 -17.33 16.43
N ASN A 329 11.75 -18.57 15.98
CA ASN A 329 12.57 -18.89 14.80
C ASN A 329 12.28 -18.03 13.53
N LYS A 330 11.02 -17.66 13.28
CA LYS A 330 10.64 -16.83 12.12
C LYS A 330 10.25 -15.39 12.46
N LEU A 331 10.19 -15.03 13.73
CA LEU A 331 9.81 -13.70 14.20
C LEU A 331 11.05 -12.77 14.15
N PRO A 332 11.00 -11.61 13.48
CA PRO A 332 12.09 -10.65 13.57
C PRO A 332 12.22 -10.08 15.00
N GLN A 333 13.42 -9.76 15.46
CA GLN A 333 13.58 -9.08 16.74
C GLN A 333 12.83 -7.74 16.76
N GLY A 334 12.11 -7.47 17.85
CA GLY A 334 11.27 -6.29 18.00
C GLY A 334 10.28 -6.36 19.16
N LEU A 335 9.64 -5.23 19.39
CA LEU A 335 8.43 -5.11 20.19
C LEU A 335 7.22 -5.06 19.25
N TYR A 336 6.19 -5.85 19.55
CA TYR A 336 4.97 -6.00 18.75
C TYR A 336 3.74 -5.83 19.64
N THR A 337 2.64 -5.31 19.10
CA THR A 337 1.32 -5.61 19.66
C THR A 337 0.94 -7.05 19.33
N CYS A 338 0.18 -7.70 20.19
CA CYS A 338 -0.30 -9.06 19.96
C CYS A 338 -1.69 -9.29 20.58
N ASN A 339 -2.39 -10.29 20.04
CA ASN A 339 -3.53 -10.91 20.71
C ASN A 339 -3.06 -12.21 21.35
N VAL A 340 -3.39 -12.40 22.61
CA VAL A 340 -3.00 -13.55 23.42
C VAL A 340 -4.25 -14.35 23.76
N GLN A 341 -4.27 -15.61 23.36
CA GLN A 341 -5.32 -16.55 23.71
C GLN A 341 -4.86 -17.40 24.90
N TYR A 342 -5.65 -17.40 25.97
CA TYR A 342 -5.46 -18.19 27.18
C TYR A 342 -6.81 -18.53 27.79
N ASP A 343 -7.04 -19.81 28.11
CA ASP A 343 -8.24 -20.32 28.79
C ASP A 343 -9.57 -19.80 28.18
N ASN A 344 -9.73 -19.96 26.87
CA ASN A 344 -10.85 -19.45 26.05
C ASN A 344 -11.07 -17.93 26.05
N ASN A 345 -10.21 -17.16 26.72
CA ASN A 345 -10.23 -15.71 26.72
C ASN A 345 -9.18 -15.15 25.75
N ASN A 346 -9.49 -13.98 25.20
CA ASN A 346 -8.58 -13.22 24.34
C ASN A 346 -8.16 -11.94 25.06
N TYR A 347 -6.85 -11.74 25.18
CA TYR A 347 -6.24 -10.57 25.79
C TYR A 347 -5.44 -9.81 24.74
N SER A 348 -5.47 -8.48 24.79
CA SER A 348 -4.48 -7.67 24.08
C SER A 348 -3.17 -7.65 24.86
N GLY A 349 -2.04 -7.54 24.17
CA GLY A 349 -0.76 -7.49 24.84
C GLY A 349 0.39 -6.96 23.99
N LEU A 350 1.57 -6.98 24.58
CA LEU A 350 2.84 -6.70 23.92
C LEU A 350 3.67 -7.97 23.86
N LEU A 351 4.24 -8.27 22.71
CA LEU A 351 5.24 -9.33 22.53
C LEU A 351 6.59 -8.68 22.26
N TYR A 352 7.57 -9.00 23.09
CA TYR A 352 8.96 -8.60 22.94
C TYR A 352 9.80 -9.81 22.52
N TYR A 353 10.60 -9.63 21.47
CA TYR A 353 11.64 -10.59 21.09
C TYR A 353 12.95 -9.85 20.83
N GLY A 354 14.00 -10.17 21.57
CA GLY A 354 15.34 -9.65 21.33
C GLY A 354 16.21 -9.57 22.57
N TYR A 355 17.38 -8.94 22.42
CA TYR A 355 18.41 -8.92 23.45
C TYR A 355 17.93 -8.25 24.75
N ASN A 356 17.94 -9.01 25.85
CA ASN A 356 17.70 -8.50 27.17
C ASN A 356 19.05 -8.11 27.83
N SER A 357 19.21 -6.82 28.11
CA SER A 357 20.46 -6.28 28.66
C SER A 357 20.85 -6.86 30.02
N ILE A 358 19.88 -7.37 30.79
CA ILE A 358 20.09 -7.86 32.16
C ILE A 358 20.48 -9.34 32.13
N SER A 359 19.72 -10.18 31.42
CA SER A 359 20.07 -11.60 31.27
C SER A 359 21.26 -11.85 30.34
N LYS A 360 21.69 -10.82 29.60
CA LYS A 360 22.73 -10.86 28.56
C LYS A 360 22.47 -11.90 27.47
N LYS A 361 21.20 -12.25 27.24
CA LYS A 361 20.73 -13.19 26.22
C LYS A 361 19.47 -12.61 25.57
N ASP A 362 19.13 -13.11 24.40
CA ASP A 362 17.82 -12.78 23.82
C ASP A 362 16.71 -13.40 24.69
N SER A 363 15.56 -12.72 24.76
CA SER A 363 14.36 -13.21 25.44
C SER A 363 13.12 -13.08 24.54
N LEU A 364 12.13 -13.93 24.81
CA LEU A 364 10.80 -13.89 24.21
C LEU A 364 9.77 -13.72 25.32
N GLU A 365 9.14 -12.54 25.38
CA GLU A 365 8.32 -12.11 26.50
C GLU A 365 6.97 -11.58 26.02
N VAL A 366 5.90 -11.96 26.71
CA VAL A 366 4.53 -11.52 26.40
C VAL A 366 3.92 -10.84 27.63
N HIS A 367 3.56 -9.56 27.50
CA HIS A 367 2.83 -8.82 28.52
C HIS A 367 1.35 -8.76 28.14
N LEU A 368 0.48 -9.40 28.93
CA LEU A 368 -0.97 -9.37 28.76
C LEU A 368 -1.55 -8.14 29.47
N PHE A 369 -2.38 -7.38 28.78
CA PHE A 369 -3.08 -6.24 29.37
C PHE A 369 -4.30 -6.70 30.18
N ASN A 370 -4.56 -6.01 31.29
CA ASN A 370 -5.71 -6.24 32.17
C ASN A 370 -5.87 -7.70 32.64
N PHE A 371 -4.77 -8.46 32.67
CA PHE A 371 -4.75 -9.82 33.17
C PHE A 371 -4.25 -9.86 34.62
N SER A 372 -4.97 -10.59 35.47
CA SER A 372 -4.57 -10.88 36.84
C SER A 372 -4.63 -12.38 37.08
N GLY A 373 -3.50 -13.00 37.40
CA GLY A 373 -3.39 -14.42 37.66
C GLY A 373 -1.95 -14.92 37.56
N ASP A 374 -1.77 -16.22 37.74
CA ASP A 374 -0.53 -16.93 37.48
C ASP A 374 -0.61 -17.68 36.15
N LEU A 375 0.40 -17.49 35.29
CA LEU A 375 0.51 -18.15 34.00
C LEU A 375 1.61 -19.22 33.97
N TYR A 376 2.42 -19.37 35.03
CA TYR A 376 3.52 -20.33 35.02
C TYR A 376 3.05 -21.76 34.76
N GLY A 377 3.74 -22.46 33.86
CA GLY A 377 3.38 -23.81 33.43
C GLY A 377 2.12 -23.89 32.56
N LYS A 378 1.46 -22.77 32.25
CA LYS A 378 0.29 -22.71 31.36
C LYS A 378 0.72 -22.43 29.93
N THR A 379 -0.04 -22.95 28.96
CA THR A 379 0.19 -22.66 27.54
C THR A 379 -0.59 -21.42 27.13
N ILE A 380 0.10 -20.47 26.50
CA ILE A 380 -0.51 -19.29 25.88
C ILE A 380 -0.22 -19.27 24.39
N THR A 381 -1.11 -18.67 23.61
CA THR A 381 -0.90 -18.46 22.17
C THR A 381 -0.93 -16.97 21.85
N ALA A 382 0.22 -16.39 21.56
CA ALA A 382 0.37 -14.99 21.18
C ALA A 382 0.48 -14.84 19.65
N THR A 383 -0.40 -14.07 19.05
CA THR A 383 -0.34 -13.72 17.62
C THR A 383 0.01 -12.24 17.46
N THR A 384 1.16 -11.94 16.86
CA THR A 384 1.59 -10.55 16.61
C THR A 384 0.61 -9.86 15.67
N ASP A 385 0.42 -8.55 15.86
CA ASP A 385 -0.44 -7.72 15.05
C ASP A 385 0.34 -6.59 14.38
N ARG A 386 0.95 -5.68 15.15
CA ARG A 386 1.73 -4.55 14.63
C ARG A 386 3.12 -4.50 15.24
N TYR A 387 4.14 -4.36 14.40
CA TYR A 387 5.50 -4.05 14.84
C TYR A 387 5.57 -2.62 15.39
N LEU A 388 6.11 -2.44 16.59
CA LEU A 388 6.24 -1.14 17.26
C LEU A 388 7.64 -0.55 17.10
N ARG A 389 8.70 -1.34 17.32
CA ARG A 389 10.11 -0.89 17.22
C ARG A 389 11.10 -2.05 17.34
N LEU A 390 12.36 -1.77 17.02
CA LEU A 390 13.49 -2.66 17.32
C LEU A 390 13.72 -2.74 18.84
N PRO A 391 14.37 -3.82 19.33
CA PRO A 391 14.92 -3.84 20.67
C PRO A 391 15.87 -2.66 20.88
N LYS A 392 15.79 -2.05 22.06
CA LYS A 392 16.67 -0.95 22.47
C LYS A 392 17.41 -1.38 23.71
N LYS A 393 18.70 -1.07 23.76
CA LYS A 393 19.47 -1.13 25.01
C LYS A 393 19.17 0.12 25.81
N PHE A 394 18.97 -0.04 27.11
CA PHE A 394 18.81 1.07 28.05
C PHE A 394 19.95 1.04 29.05
N SER A 395 20.47 2.23 29.35
CA SER A 395 21.55 2.47 30.30
C SER A 395 21.08 2.43 31.76
N ASN A 396 19.80 2.72 32.01
CA ASN A 396 19.20 2.72 33.34
C ASN A 396 17.70 2.34 33.28
N THR A 397 17.12 2.02 34.44
CA THR A 397 15.72 1.59 34.58
C THR A 397 14.71 2.69 34.25
N LYS A 398 15.08 3.96 34.43
CA LYS A 398 14.21 5.11 34.15
C LYS A 398 13.95 5.25 32.64
N ASP A 399 14.98 5.13 31.82
CA ASP A 399 14.88 5.19 30.35
C ASP A 399 14.00 4.05 29.81
N LEU A 400 14.14 2.85 30.39
CA LEU A 400 13.30 1.69 30.08
C LEU A 400 11.82 1.98 30.39
N MET A 401 11.54 2.51 31.59
CA MET A 401 10.19 2.87 32.03
C MET A 401 9.54 3.94 31.14
N GLU A 402 10.29 4.97 30.76
CA GLU A 402 9.79 6.01 29.84
C GLU A 402 9.47 5.44 28.46
N GLN A 403 10.34 4.57 27.92
CA GLN A 403 10.07 3.92 26.65
C GLN A 403 8.86 3.00 26.72
N ILE A 404 8.68 2.23 27.79
CA ILE A 404 7.48 1.40 28.00
C ILE A 404 6.22 2.26 28.02
N LYS A 405 6.20 3.38 28.76
CA LYS A 405 5.07 4.32 28.76
C LYS A 405 4.77 4.85 27.35
N LYS A 406 5.82 5.16 26.58
CA LYS A 406 5.68 5.60 25.19
C LYS A 406 5.14 4.50 24.28
N ASP A 407 5.56 3.26 24.51
CA ASP A 407 5.10 2.09 23.76
C ASP A 407 3.61 1.83 24.05
N LEU A 408 3.20 1.86 25.33
CA LEU A 408 1.80 1.73 25.76
C LEU A 408 0.90 2.83 25.20
N LYS A 409 1.35 4.08 25.09
CA LYS A 409 0.59 5.16 24.42
C LYS A 409 0.36 4.93 22.92
N ASN A 410 1.15 4.07 22.30
CA ASN A 410 1.06 3.80 20.86
C ASN A 410 0.22 2.57 20.54
N VAL A 411 -0.07 1.71 21.52
CA VAL A 411 -1.04 0.60 21.42
C VAL A 411 -2.44 1.16 21.59
#